data_AF-A0A952N481-F1
#
_entry.id   AF-A0A952N481-F1
#
_cell.length_a   1.000
_cell.length_b   1.000
_cell.length_c   1.000
_cell.angle_alpha   90.00
_cell.angle_beta   90.00
_cell.angle_gamma   90.00
#
_symmetry.space_group_name_H-M   'P 1'
#
loop_
_entity.id
_entity.type
_entity.pdbx_description
1 polymer ?
#
loop_
_entity_poly.entity_id
_entity_poly.type
_entity_poly.pdbx_seq_one_letter_code
_entity_poly.pdbx_strand_id
1 'polypeptide(L)'
;MFRKLYFKSLSAAKQITALREKGTMLGTRQKSGRKAYLYLLKDFCAEVIFQNDDARYSPEKITTFNSVKEFNNYLEREFRASF
;
A
#
# COMPACT_ATOMS: atom_id res chain seq x y z
N MET A 1 -16.39 -0.60 -1.76
CA MET A 1 -16.20 -2.01 -1.31
C MET A 1 -15.88 -2.98 -2.45
N PHE A 2 -16.68 -3.08 -3.53
CA PHE A 2 -16.45 -4.02 -4.65
C PHE A 2 -15.06 -3.95 -5.29
N ARG A 3 -14.53 -2.73 -5.47
CA ARG A 3 -13.23 -2.51 -6.09
C ARG A 3 -12.05 -3.08 -5.29
N LYS A 4 -12.17 -3.13 -3.96
CA LYS A 4 -11.17 -3.72 -3.05
C LYS A 4 -11.18 -5.25 -3.13
N LEU A 5 -12.36 -5.85 -3.22
CA LEU A 5 -12.51 -7.31 -3.40
C LEU A 5 -11.95 -7.73 -4.76
N TYR A 6 -12.30 -7.00 -5.82
CA TYR A 6 -11.70 -7.19 -7.14
C TYR A 6 -10.18 -7.03 -7.09
N PHE A 7 -9.68 -5.98 -6.43
CA PHE A 7 -8.26 -5.73 -6.28
C PHE A 7 -7.55 -6.89 -5.56
N LYS A 8 -8.10 -7.39 -4.44
CA LYS A 8 -7.55 -8.54 -3.70
C LYS A 8 -7.56 -9.85 -4.50
N SER A 9 -8.52 -10.02 -5.41
CA SER A 9 -8.60 -11.18 -6.31
C SER A 9 -7.57 -11.14 -7.43
N LEU A 10 -6.99 -9.97 -7.75
CA LEU A 10 -5.98 -9.85 -8.79
C LEU A 10 -4.64 -10.42 -8.34
N SER A 11 -3.90 -11.01 -9.28
CA SER A 11 -2.49 -11.36 -9.10
C SER A 11 -1.67 -10.14 -8.66
N ALA A 12 -0.64 -10.34 -7.86
CA ALA A 12 0.19 -9.28 -7.30
C ALA A 12 0.74 -8.31 -8.37
N ALA A 13 1.16 -8.82 -9.54
CA ALA A 13 1.60 -7.99 -10.67
C ALA A 13 0.50 -7.01 -11.13
N LYS A 14 -0.72 -7.51 -11.37
CA LYS A 14 -1.89 -6.68 -11.75
C LYS A 14 -2.30 -5.69 -10.66
N GLN A 15 -2.14 -6.05 -9.37
CA GLN A 15 -2.36 -5.11 -8.27
C GLN A 15 -1.40 -3.93 -8.36
N ILE A 16 -0.11 -4.18 -8.61
CA ILE A 16 0.90 -3.10 -8.77
C ILE A 16 0.66 -2.29 -10.03
N THR A 17 0.33 -2.93 -11.16
CA THR A 17 -0.04 -2.22 -12.39
C THR A 17 -1.23 -1.29 -12.13
N ALA A 18 -2.28 -1.78 -11.48
CA ALA A 18 -3.42 -0.96 -11.10
C ALA A 18 -3.05 0.18 -10.13
N LEU A 19 -2.11 -0.05 -9.21
CA LEU A 19 -1.60 0.98 -8.30
C LEU A 19 -0.81 2.08 -9.02
N ARG A 20 -0.02 1.71 -10.02
CA ARG A 20 0.79 2.64 -10.82
C ARG A 20 -0.04 3.41 -11.84
N GLU A 21 -0.98 2.75 -12.50
CA GLU A 21 -1.79 3.35 -13.56
C GLU A 21 -2.97 4.16 -13.01
N LYS A 22 -3.61 3.67 -11.94
CA LYS A 22 -4.87 4.24 -11.43
C LYS A 22 -4.74 4.84 -10.03
N GLY A 23 -3.64 4.55 -9.34
CA GLY A 23 -3.36 5.09 -8.02
C GLY A 23 -2.50 6.33 -8.08
N THR A 24 -2.68 7.20 -7.10
CA THR A 24 -1.76 8.30 -6.82
C THR A 24 -0.75 7.79 -5.79
N MET A 25 0.53 7.80 -6.15
CA MET A 25 1.60 7.50 -5.20
C MET A 25 1.71 8.68 -4.21
N LEU A 26 1.41 8.41 -2.94
CA LEU A 26 1.48 9.42 -1.88
C LEU A 26 2.92 9.63 -1.41
N GLY A 27 3.73 8.58 -1.48
CA GLY A 27 5.14 8.63 -1.10
C GLY A 27 5.67 7.28 -0.64
N THR A 28 6.86 7.32 -0.05
CA THR A 28 7.51 6.15 0.54
C THR A 28 7.91 6.45 1.98
N ARG A 29 7.75 5.47 2.86
CA ARG A 29 8.21 5.57 4.25
C ARG A 29 9.12 4.39 4.59
N GLN A 30 10.00 4.58 5.56
CA GLN A 30 10.70 3.47 6.19
C GLN A 30 9.82 2.87 7.30
N LYS A 31 9.71 1.56 7.30
CA LYS A 31 8.96 0.77 8.28
C LYS A 31 9.85 -0.38 8.74
N SER A 32 10.35 -0.30 9.98
CA SER A 32 11.20 -1.35 10.57
C SER A 32 12.38 -1.75 9.68
N GLY A 33 13.04 -0.76 9.06
CA GLY A 33 14.16 -0.97 8.14
C GLY A 33 13.77 -1.28 6.68
N ARG A 34 12.48 -1.45 6.37
CA ARG A 34 11.97 -1.74 5.02
C ARG A 34 11.27 -0.55 4.39
N LYS A 35 11.25 -0.43 3.07
CA LYS A 35 10.63 0.67 2.33
C LYS A 35 9.20 0.31 1.95
N ALA A 36 8.26 0.99 2.58
CA ALA A 36 6.84 0.89 2.30
C ALA A 36 6.40 2.02 1.36
N TYR A 37 5.73 1.67 0.28
CA TYR A 37 5.20 2.58 -0.73
C TYR A 37 3.71 2.76 -0.50
N LEU A 38 3.27 4.01 -0.42
CA LEU A 38 1.91 4.38 -0.09
C LEU A 38 1.20 4.85 -1.35
N TYR A 39 0.03 4.27 -1.60
CA TYR A 39 -0.79 4.57 -2.76
C TYR A 39 -2.23 4.87 -2.34
N LEU A 40 -2.83 5.85 -3.02
CA LEU A 40 -4.24 6.20 -2.89
C LEU A 40 -4.97 5.85 -4.19
N LEU A 41 -5.98 4.99 -4.15
CA LEU A 41 -6.81 4.65 -5.29
C LEU A 41 -8.24 5.11 -5.02
N LYS A 42 -8.63 6.28 -5.52
CA LYS A 42 -9.98 6.89 -5.43
C LYS A 42 -10.69 6.68 -4.07
N ASP A 43 -11.21 5.48 -3.86
CA ASP A 43 -12.06 5.05 -2.76
C ASP A 43 -11.34 4.28 -1.65
N PHE A 44 -10.04 3.95 -1.79
CA PHE A 44 -9.28 3.17 -0.80
C PHE A 44 -7.77 3.44 -0.85
N CYS A 45 -7.04 3.13 0.24
CA CYS A 45 -5.59 3.26 0.32
C CYS A 45 -4.91 1.89 0.29
N ALA A 46 -3.67 1.85 -0.18
CA ALA A 46 -2.84 0.65 -0.15
C ALA A 46 -1.40 1.00 0.27
N GLU A 47 -0.84 0.17 1.14
CA GLU A 47 0.58 0.12 1.46
C GLU A 47 1.19 -1.11 0.78
N VAL A 48 2.28 -0.91 0.07
CA VAL A 48 3.01 -1.98 -0.62
C VAL A 48 4.45 -2.01 -0.12
N ILE A 49 4.91 -3.18 0.27
CA ILE A 49 6.32 -3.47 0.53
C ILE A 49 6.81 -4.35 -0.61
N PHE A 50 7.86 -3.91 -1.29
CA PHE A 50 8.46 -4.65 -2.39
C PHE A 50 9.63 -5.51 -1.91
N GLN A 51 9.93 -6.57 -2.66
CA GLN A 51 11.16 -7.32 -2.44
C GLN A 51 12.37 -6.40 -2.62
N ASN A 52 13.34 -6.53 -1.72
CA ASN A 52 14.55 -5.69 -1.69
C ASN A 52 14.27 -4.18 -1.67
N ASP A 53 13.11 -3.76 -1.15
CA ASP A 53 12.71 -2.35 -1.02
C ASP A 53 12.63 -1.56 -2.34
N ASP A 54 12.68 -2.28 -3.46
CA ASP A 54 12.76 -1.71 -4.79
C ASP A 54 11.49 -2.01 -5.57
N ALA A 55 10.80 -0.93 -5.97
CA ALA A 55 9.54 -1.00 -6.71
C ALA A 55 9.68 -1.76 -8.05
N ARG A 56 10.89 -1.98 -8.58
CA ARG A 56 11.12 -2.78 -9.79
C ARG A 56 10.80 -4.26 -9.59
N TYR A 57 10.86 -4.76 -8.36
CA TYR A 57 10.60 -6.16 -8.06
C TYR A 57 9.14 -6.43 -7.72
N SER A 58 8.81 -7.71 -7.55
CA SER A 58 7.49 -8.14 -7.12
C SER A 58 7.17 -7.60 -5.73
N PRO A 59 5.89 -7.25 -5.47
CA PRO A 59 5.47 -6.88 -4.13
C PRO A 59 5.53 -8.10 -3.22
N GLU A 60 6.13 -7.92 -2.05
CA GLU A 60 6.17 -8.96 -1.01
C GLU A 60 4.91 -8.92 -0.16
N LYS A 61 4.45 -7.71 0.18
CA LYS A 61 3.28 -7.51 1.03
C LYS A 61 2.44 -6.35 0.54
N ILE A 62 1.14 -6.56 0.42
CA ILE A 62 0.17 -5.54 0.04
C ILE A 62 -0.90 -5.46 1.13
N THR A 63 -0.97 -4.32 1.80
CA THR A 63 -1.95 -4.03 2.84
C THR A 63 -2.94 -3.00 2.31
N THR A 64 -4.23 -3.33 2.28
CA THR A 64 -5.27 -2.45 1.73
C THR A 64 -6.20 -1.95 2.84
N PHE A 65 -6.45 -0.64 2.88
CA PHE A 65 -7.27 0.05 3.88
C PHE A 65 -8.53 0.60 3.22
N ASN A 66 -9.69 0.49 3.88
CA ASN A 66 -10.97 0.86 3.27
C ASN A 66 -11.19 2.38 3.19
N SER A 67 -10.46 3.16 3.98
CA SER A 67 -10.61 4.61 4.02
C SER A 67 -9.28 5.28 4.39
N VAL A 68 -9.17 6.56 4.07
CA VAL A 68 -8.05 7.41 4.51
C VAL A 68 -7.96 7.46 6.04
N LYS A 69 -9.11 7.42 6.74
CA LYS A 69 -9.14 7.38 8.21
C LYS A 69 -8.52 6.10 8.77
N GLU A 70 -8.87 4.93 8.23
CA GLU A 70 -8.28 3.65 8.64
C GLU A 70 -6.77 3.62 8.36
N PHE A 71 -6.38 4.17 7.21
CA PHE A 71 -4.99 4.31 6.82
C PHE A 71 -4.19 5.23 7.75
N ASN A 72 -4.71 6.41 8.07
CA ASN A 72 -4.08 7.34 9.00
C ASN A 72 -3.98 6.76 10.41
N ASN A 73 -5.04 6.13 10.93
CA ASN A 73 -5.00 5.46 12.22
C ASN A 73 -3.92 4.37 12.27
N TYR A 74 -3.76 3.60 11.18
CA TYR A 74 -2.68 2.64 11.07
C TYR A 74 -1.31 3.32 11.10
N LEU A 75 -1.10 4.37 10.31
CA LEU A 75 0.15 5.12 10.30
C LEU A 75 0.49 5.71 11.67
N GLU A 76 -0.48 6.31 12.35
CA GLU A 76 -0.31 6.86 13.70
C GLU A 76 0.05 5.78 14.72
N ARG A 77 -0.60 4.62 14.65
CA ARG A 77 -0.28 3.50 15.55
C ARG A 77 1.14 3.01 15.34
N GLU A 78 1.56 2.84 14.08
CA GLU A 78 2.92 2.41 13.76
C GLU A 78 3.97 3.46 14.15
N PHE A 79 3.62 4.75 14.02
CA PHE A 79 4.45 5.85 14.47
C PHE A 79 4.64 5.79 15.99
N ARG A 80 3.56 5.69 16.76
CA ARG A 80 3.60 5.56 18.23
C ARG A 80 4.28 4.28 18.72
N ALA A 81 4.29 3.21 17.92
CA ALA A 81 4.98 1.98 18.29
C ALA A 81 6.49 2.04 18.04
N SER A 82 6.95 3.02 17.27
CA SER A 82 8.37 3.18 16.90
C SER A 82 9.10 4.24 17.74
N PHE A 83 8.38 5.00 18.57
CA PHE A 83 8.87 6.05 19.47
C PHE A 83 8.43 5.74 20.91
#